data_AF-A0A9D6FW51-F1
#
_entry.id   AF-A0A9D6FW51-F1
#
_cell.length_a   1.000
_cell.length_b   1.000
_cell.length_c   1.000
_cell.angle_alpha   90.00
_cell.angle_beta   90.00
_cell.angle_gamma   90.00
#
_symmetry.space_group_name_H-M   'P 1'
#
loop_
_entity.id
_entity.type
_entity.pdbx_description
1 polymer ?
#
loop_
_entity_poly.entity_id
_entity_poly.type
_entity_poly.pdbx_seq_one_letter_code
_entity_poly.pdbx_strand_id
1 'polypeptide(L)'
;IKNSIMMAGARAPHHNYVGDSILGEHCNLGAGTKTANLRLDHQPIRSMGVNTGRRKLGAIIGDGVQTGINASINVGCAVGSYSSIGPGAVVSGTIAPRSVIA
;
A
#
# COMPACT_ATOMS: atom_id res chain seq x y z
N ILE A 1 11.19 3.94 5.53
CA ILE A 1 10.76 2.54 5.25
C ILE A 1 10.99 1.71 6.52
N LYS A 2 10.11 0.77 6.88
CA LYS A 2 10.26 -0.10 8.06
C LYS A 2 9.67 -1.48 7.82
N ASN A 3 10.45 -2.55 8.07
CA ASN A 3 9.99 -3.96 7.96
C ASN A 3 9.19 -4.25 6.68
N SER A 4 9.69 -3.79 5.55
CA SER A 4 8.97 -3.86 4.27
C SER A 4 9.89 -4.42 3.19
N ILE A 5 9.28 -5.04 2.19
CA ILE A 5 9.97 -5.48 0.98
C ILE A 5 9.63 -4.49 -0.12
N MET A 6 10.67 -3.97 -0.78
CA MET A 6 10.56 -3.18 -2.00
C MET A 6 11.29 -3.95 -3.10
N MET A 7 10.54 -4.45 -4.08
CA MET A 7 11.10 -5.22 -5.18
C MET A 7 11.81 -4.31 -6.20
N ALA A 8 12.37 -4.91 -7.25
CA ALA A 8 13.22 -4.22 -8.21
C ALA A 8 12.53 -2.97 -8.79
N GLY A 9 13.23 -1.84 -8.76
CA GLY A 9 12.75 -0.58 -9.33
C GLY A 9 11.60 0.10 -8.57
N ALA A 10 11.13 -0.42 -7.43
CA ALA A 10 10.14 0.23 -6.59
C ALA A 10 10.70 1.52 -5.95
N ARG A 11 9.93 2.61 -5.94
CA ARG A 11 10.37 3.94 -5.49
C ARG A 11 9.39 4.55 -4.49
N ALA A 12 9.95 5.13 -3.43
CA ALA A 12 9.24 5.91 -2.42
C ALA A 12 10.12 7.11 -1.96
N PRO A 13 10.40 8.06 -2.87
CA PRO A 13 11.52 9.00 -2.71
C PRO A 13 11.26 10.21 -1.81
N HIS A 14 10.00 10.57 -1.55
CA HIS A 14 9.67 11.89 -0.99
C HIS A 14 8.63 11.79 0.14
N HIS A 15 9.09 11.87 1.39
CA HIS A 15 8.23 11.92 2.59
C HIS A 15 7.21 10.77 2.70
N ASN A 16 7.53 9.62 2.11
CA ASN A 16 6.72 8.42 2.16
C ASN A 16 6.90 7.69 3.50
N TYR A 17 5.83 7.07 3.98
CA TYR A 17 5.91 6.07 5.05
C TYR A 17 5.44 4.72 4.50
N VAL A 18 6.38 3.76 4.44
CA VAL A 18 6.13 2.39 4.00
C VAL A 18 6.51 1.44 5.14
N GLY A 19 5.50 0.92 5.83
CA GLY A 19 5.66 0.12 7.05
C GLY A 19 4.99 -1.24 6.93
N ASP A 20 5.70 -2.33 7.25
CA ASP A 20 5.14 -3.69 7.28
C ASP A 20 4.45 -4.08 5.95
N SER A 21 5.01 -3.66 4.81
CA SER A 21 4.38 -3.71 3.49
C SER A 21 5.23 -4.48 2.47
N ILE A 22 4.59 -4.89 1.37
CA ILE A 22 5.24 -5.42 0.18
C ILE A 22 4.91 -4.51 -0.99
N LEU A 23 5.92 -4.04 -1.70
CA LEU A 23 5.81 -3.32 -2.96
C LEU A 23 6.43 -4.17 -4.07
N GLY A 24 5.63 -4.48 -5.08
CA GLY A 24 6.04 -5.14 -6.31
C GLY A 24 7.01 -4.32 -7.13
N GLU A 25 7.45 -4.89 -8.24
CA GLU A 25 8.44 -4.29 -9.13
C GLU A 25 7.91 -3.00 -9.75
N HIS A 26 8.80 -2.04 -9.99
CA HIS A 26 8.48 -0.80 -10.70
C HIS A 26 7.31 0.02 -10.12
N CYS A 27 6.96 -0.18 -8.84
CA CYS A 27 6.05 0.70 -8.13
C CYS A 27 6.62 2.13 -8.03
N ASN A 28 5.76 3.15 -8.13
CA ASN A 28 6.15 4.53 -7.88
C ASN A 28 5.18 5.21 -6.92
N LEU A 29 5.63 5.43 -5.68
CA LEU A 29 4.83 6.14 -4.70
C LEU A 29 5.04 7.66 -4.84
N GLY A 30 3.96 8.38 -5.15
CA GLY A 30 3.92 9.83 -5.14
C GLY A 30 4.34 10.41 -3.78
N ALA A 31 4.83 11.65 -3.81
CA ALA A 31 5.31 12.32 -2.60
C ALA A 31 4.22 12.33 -1.50
N GLY A 32 4.61 11.99 -0.27
CA GLY A 32 3.69 11.98 0.86
C GLY A 32 2.73 10.78 0.92
N THR A 33 2.79 9.82 0.00
CA THR A 33 2.01 8.57 0.12
C THR A 33 2.41 7.78 1.38
N LYS A 34 1.42 7.30 2.14
CA LYS A 34 1.63 6.56 3.39
C LYS A 34 0.82 5.28 3.43
N THR A 35 1.45 4.20 3.92
CA THR A 35 0.78 2.95 4.29
C THR A 35 0.49 2.96 5.79
N ALA A 36 -0.77 2.87 6.21
CA ALA A 36 -1.12 2.58 7.59
C ALA A 36 -0.77 1.11 7.91
N ASN A 37 -0.18 0.83 9.07
CA ASN A 37 0.23 -0.53 9.44
C ASN A 37 -0.27 -1.00 10.81
N LEU A 38 -1.11 -0.22 11.49
CA LEU A 38 -1.71 -0.55 12.77
C LEU A 38 -3.16 -0.07 12.76
N ARG A 39 -4.09 -0.97 13.08
CA ARG A 39 -5.49 -0.60 13.30
C ARG A 39 -5.63 0.18 14.60
N LEU A 40 -6.58 1.11 14.62
CA LEU A 40 -6.89 1.92 15.81
C LEU A 40 -7.42 1.06 16.98
N ASP A 41 -8.02 -0.09 16.69
CA ASP A 41 -8.52 -1.05 17.69
C ASP A 41 -7.48 -2.11 18.10
N HIS A 42 -6.26 -2.03 17.55
CA HIS A 42 -5.15 -2.96 17.81
C HIS A 42 -5.46 -4.44 17.49
N GLN A 43 -6.56 -4.75 16.79
CA GLN A 43 -6.93 -6.11 16.43
C GLN A 43 -6.04 -6.66 15.29
N PRO A 44 -5.99 -8.00 15.12
CA PRO A 44 -5.30 -8.61 13.99
C PRO A 44 -5.78 -8.05 12.64
N ILE A 45 -4.83 -7.85 11.73
CA ILE A 45 -5.10 -7.26 10.42
C ILE A 45 -5.52 -8.36 9.45
N ARG A 46 -6.56 -8.07 8.67
CA ARG A 46 -7.02 -8.90 7.55
C ARG A 46 -6.50 -8.32 6.24
N SER A 47 -6.13 -9.19 5.30
CA SER A 47 -5.76 -8.81 3.94
C SER A 47 -6.31 -9.85 2.97
N MET A 48 -6.86 -9.42 1.83
CA MET A 48 -7.50 -10.30 0.84
C MET A 48 -8.52 -11.29 1.45
N GLY A 49 -9.29 -10.82 2.45
CA GLY A 49 -10.28 -11.64 3.18
C GLY A 49 -9.70 -12.55 4.27
N VAL A 50 -8.37 -12.74 4.31
CA VAL A 50 -7.69 -13.67 5.23
C VAL A 50 -7.23 -12.94 6.49
N ASN A 51 -7.44 -13.54 7.67
CA ASN A 51 -6.83 -13.07 8.91
C ASN A 51 -5.34 -13.44 8.90
N THR A 52 -4.48 -12.43 8.98
CA THR A 52 -3.03 -12.63 8.89
C THR A 52 -2.41 -13.04 10.24
N GLY A 53 -3.16 -12.95 11.34
CA GLY A 53 -2.64 -13.12 12.70
C GLY A 53 -1.69 -12.00 13.16
N ARG A 54 -1.41 -11.02 12.30
CA ARG A 54 -0.46 -9.94 12.61
C ARG A 54 -1.18 -8.76 13.24
N ARG A 55 -0.61 -8.25 14.34
CA ARG A 55 -1.00 -6.95 14.92
C ARG A 55 -0.61 -5.77 14.01
N LYS A 56 0.48 -5.91 13.25
CA LYS A 56 0.97 -4.90 12.29
C LYS A 56 1.22 -5.47 10.90
N LEU A 57 0.61 -4.84 9.91
CA LEU A 57 0.68 -5.14 8.48
C LEU A 57 0.23 -3.89 7.72
N GLY A 58 1.08 -3.41 6.82
CA GLY A 58 0.77 -2.29 5.95
C GLY A 58 -0.04 -2.73 4.74
N ALA A 59 0.53 -2.62 3.56
CA ALA A 59 -0.14 -2.95 2.30
C ALA A 59 0.62 -3.99 1.47
N ILE A 60 -0.11 -4.67 0.60
CA ILE A 60 0.44 -5.54 -0.46
C ILE A 60 0.16 -4.82 -1.78
N ILE A 61 1.19 -4.28 -2.41
CA ILE A 61 1.08 -3.44 -3.60
C ILE A 61 1.72 -4.20 -4.77
N GLY A 62 0.93 -4.52 -5.79
CA GLY A 62 1.38 -5.26 -6.97
C GLY A 62 2.27 -4.44 -7.89
N ASP A 63 2.86 -5.11 -8.88
CA ASP A 63 3.85 -4.51 -9.80
C ASP A 63 3.28 -3.33 -10.58
N GLY A 64 4.12 -2.32 -10.82
CA GLY A 64 3.80 -1.16 -11.65
C GLY A 64 2.70 -0.26 -11.08
N VAL A 65 2.31 -0.43 -9.81
CA VAL A 65 1.34 0.48 -9.17
C VAL A 65 1.95 1.88 -9.03
N GLN A 66 1.17 2.89 -9.36
CA GLN A 66 1.54 4.29 -9.21
C GLN A 66 0.56 5.00 -8.30
N THR A 67 1.08 5.83 -7.40
CA THR A 67 0.25 6.70 -6.55
C THR A 67 0.52 8.16 -6.85
N GLY A 68 -0.55 8.95 -6.84
CA GLY A 68 -0.47 10.40 -6.76
C GLY A 68 0.04 10.85 -5.40
N ILE A 69 0.36 12.14 -5.31
CA ILE A 69 0.84 12.74 -4.07
C ILE A 69 -0.19 12.58 -2.94
N ASN A 70 0.27 12.41 -1.71
CA ASN A 70 -0.55 12.32 -0.50
C ASN A 70 -1.61 11.20 -0.51
N ALA A 71 -1.48 10.18 -1.36
CA ALA A 71 -2.35 9.01 -1.28
C ALA A 71 -2.23 8.29 0.09
N SER A 72 -3.36 7.86 0.64
CA SER A 72 -3.44 7.16 1.92
C SER A 72 -3.87 5.71 1.72
N ILE A 73 -2.98 4.76 1.97
CA ILE A 73 -3.24 3.32 1.80
C ILE A 73 -3.51 2.70 3.16
N ASN A 74 -4.71 2.15 3.35
CA ASN A 74 -5.18 1.64 4.63
C ASN A 74 -4.54 0.29 4.99
N VAL A 75 -4.63 -0.07 6.27
CA VAL A 75 -4.10 -1.31 6.84
C VAL A 75 -4.61 -2.54 6.11
N GLY A 76 -3.71 -3.49 5.82
CA GLY A 76 -4.03 -4.73 5.12
C GLY A 76 -4.49 -4.59 3.68
N CYS A 77 -4.48 -3.38 3.10
CA CYS A 77 -4.94 -3.15 1.74
C CYS A 77 -4.07 -3.91 0.73
N ALA A 78 -4.72 -4.56 -0.25
CA ALA A 78 -4.08 -5.22 -1.37
C ALA A 78 -4.43 -4.48 -2.66
N VAL A 79 -3.43 -3.99 -3.39
CA VAL A 79 -3.59 -3.25 -4.64
C VAL A 79 -3.06 -4.09 -5.78
N GLY A 80 -3.92 -4.49 -6.71
CA GLY A 80 -3.53 -5.28 -7.87
C GLY A 80 -2.60 -4.51 -8.83
N SER A 81 -1.75 -5.26 -9.54
CA SER A 81 -0.73 -4.72 -10.44
C SER A 81 -1.29 -3.75 -11.48
N TYR A 82 -0.46 -2.76 -11.87
CA TYR A 82 -0.75 -1.72 -12.85
C TYR A 82 -1.95 -0.84 -12.53
N SER A 83 -2.34 -0.75 -11.25
CA SER A 83 -3.37 0.19 -10.80
C SER A 83 -2.78 1.59 -10.57
N SER A 84 -3.62 2.61 -10.76
CA SER A 84 -3.27 4.01 -10.51
C SER A 84 -4.14 4.58 -9.39
N ILE A 85 -3.51 5.17 -8.38
CA ILE A 85 -4.19 5.80 -7.25
C ILE A 85 -4.03 7.31 -7.37
N GLY A 86 -5.13 8.06 -7.32
CA GLY A 86 -5.17 9.51 -7.49
C GLY A 86 -4.51 10.30 -6.35
N PRO A 87 -4.20 11.58 -6.57
CA PRO A 87 -3.70 12.47 -5.52
C PRO A 87 -4.69 12.59 -4.36
N GLY A 88 -4.23 12.38 -3.12
CA GLY A 88 -5.05 12.47 -1.92
C GLY A 88 -6.05 11.33 -1.72
N ALA A 89 -6.14 10.38 -2.66
CA ALA A 89 -7.08 9.27 -2.58
C ALA A 89 -6.84 8.38 -1.35
N VAL A 90 -7.93 7.87 -0.78
CA VAL A 90 -7.90 6.90 0.32
C VAL A 90 -8.27 5.52 -0.21
N VAL A 91 -7.38 4.54 -0.04
CA VAL A 91 -7.54 3.20 -0.61
C VAL A 91 -7.64 2.16 0.50
N SER A 92 -8.64 1.29 0.42
CA SER A 92 -8.92 0.25 1.42
C SER A 92 -9.42 -1.03 0.74
N GLY A 93 -9.22 -2.18 1.40
CA GLY A 93 -9.71 -3.47 0.91
C GLY A 93 -8.81 -4.10 -0.16
N THR A 94 -9.41 -4.84 -1.09
CA THR A 94 -8.71 -5.53 -2.18
C THR A 94 -9.11 -4.88 -3.50
N ILE A 95 -8.13 -4.30 -4.19
CA ILE A 95 -8.31 -3.60 -5.46
C ILE A 95 -7.86 -4.52 -6.60
N ALA A 96 -8.70 -4.69 -7.61
CA ALA A 96 -8.38 -5.50 -8.77
C ALA A 96 -7.21 -4.89 -9.58
N PRO A 97 -6.42 -5.69 -10.30
CA PRO A 97 -5.39 -5.17 -11.20
C PRO A 97 -5.97 -4.20 -12.25
N ARG A 98 -5.12 -3.28 -12.73
CA ARG A 98 -5.47 -2.27 -13.76
C ARG A 98 -6.65 -1.37 -13.36
N SER A 99 -6.85 -1.14 -12.07
CA SER A 99 -7.88 -0.23 -11.57
C SER A 99 -7.38 1.22 -11.55
N VAL A 100 -8.31 2.16 -11.69
CA VAL A 100 -8.06 3.59 -11.45
C VAL A 100 -8.91 4.00 -10.25
N ILE A 101 -8.24 4.49 -9.20
CA ILE A 101 -8.88 5.03 -8.00
C ILE A 101 -8.66 6.54 -8.03
N ALA A 102 -9.75 7.31 -8.03
CA ALA A 102 -9.72 8.77 -7.98
C ALA A 102 -9.83 9.27 -6.54
#